data_AF-A0A956Z9F4-F1
#
_entry.id   AF-A0A956Z9F4-F1
#
_cell.length_a   1.000
_cell.length_b   1.000
_cell.length_c   1.000
_cell.angle_alpha   90.00
_cell.angle_beta   90.00
_cell.angle_gamma   90.00
#
_symmetry.space_group_name_H-M   'P 1'
#
loop_
_entity.id
_entity.type
_entity.pdbx_description
1 polymer ?
#
loop_
_entity_poly.entity_id
_entity_poly.type
_entity_poly.pdbx_seq_one_letter_code
_entity_poly.pdbx_strand_id
1 'polypeptide(L)' 'ELDTLRFGDVVAMINCDHRYGRIYRKGWVSIGVVCHSCCVQAGHGPGVTTILTGPQSHLITESNREANLQAYI' A
#
# COMPACT_ATOMS: atom_id res chain seq x y z
N GLU A 1 6.56 7.77 -9.17
CA GLU A 1 5.69 7.52 -10.34
C GLU A 1 4.41 6.88 -9.81
N LEU A 2 3.34 7.66 -9.65
CA LEU A 2 2.01 7.11 -9.34
C LEU A 2 1.29 6.67 -10.62
N ASP A 3 1.77 7.16 -11.75
CA ASP A 3 1.24 7.00 -13.10
C ASP A 3 1.43 5.56 -13.62
N THR A 4 2.29 4.78 -12.95
CA THR A 4 2.58 3.37 -13.27
C THR A 4 1.85 2.39 -12.35
N LEU A 5 1.12 2.88 -11.33
CA LEU A 5 0.39 2.02 -10.40
C LEU A 5 -0.79 1.35 -11.12
N ARG A 6 -0.94 0.05 -10.92
CA ARG A 6 -2.01 -0.77 -11.50
C ARG A 6 -2.96 -1.24 -10.40
N PHE A 7 -4.21 -1.51 -10.79
CA PHE A 7 -5.11 -2.30 -9.96
C PHE A 7 -4.46 -3.63 -9.58
N GLY A 8 -4.57 -4.02 -8.31
CA GLY A 8 -3.99 -5.26 -7.81
C GLY A 8 -2.51 -5.16 -7.41
N ASP A 9 -1.82 -4.04 -7.67
CA ASP A 9 -0.42 -3.89 -7.22
C ASP A 9 -0.34 -3.97 -5.69
N VAL A 10 0.66 -4.72 -5.20
CA VAL A 10 0.98 -4.81 -3.77
C VAL A 10 1.94 -3.69 -3.42
N VAL A 11 1.54 -2.83 -2.50
CA VAL A 11 2.29 -1.62 -2.14
C VAL A 11 2.57 -1.54 -0.64
N ALA A 12 3.70 -0.94 -0.29
CA ALA A 12 4.08 -0.65 1.07
C ALA A 12 3.94 0.86 1.37
N MET A 13 3.22 1.18 2.44
CA MET A 13 3.03 2.52 2.98
C MET A 13 3.91 2.70 4.21
N ILE A 14 4.95 3.50 4.08
CA ILE A 14 6.00 3.69 5.10
C ILE A 14 5.57 4.68 6.17
N ASN A 15 5.92 4.40 7.43
CA ASN A 15 5.51 5.12 8.63
C ASN A 15 3.99 5.18 8.84
N CYS A 16 3.28 4.14 8.40
CA CYS A 16 1.83 3.99 8.61
C CYS A 16 1.56 2.81 9.54
N ASP A 17 0.71 3.01 10.55
CA ASP A 17 0.15 1.96 11.40
C ASP A 17 -1.36 1.91 11.16
N HIS A 18 -1.84 0.77 10.66
CA HIS A 18 -3.22 0.57 10.24
C HIS A 18 -4.00 -0.39 11.16
N ARG A 19 -3.51 -0.68 12.37
CA ARG A 19 -4.12 -1.71 13.24
C ARG A 19 -5.57 -1.41 13.63
N TYR A 20 -5.89 -0.14 13.89
CA TYR A 20 -7.23 0.29 14.32
C TYR A 20 -7.76 1.51 13.54
N GLY A 21 -6.92 2.14 12.73
CA GLY A 21 -7.21 3.37 12.03
C GLY A 21 -5.99 3.79 11.23
N ARG A 22 -6.07 4.86 10.44
CA ARG A 22 -4.97 5.30 9.59
C ARG A 22 -4.16 6.37 10.31
N ILE A 23 -3.06 5.97 10.94
CA ILE A 23 -2.21 6.89 11.69
C ILE A 23 -0.78 6.88 11.18
N TYR A 24 -0.13 8.04 11.28
CA TYR A 24 1.32 8.13 11.14
C TYR A 24 1.99 7.54 12.38
N ARG A 25 2.95 6.64 12.17
CA ARG A 25 3.80 6.09 13.22
C ARG A 25 5.17 5.76 12.65
N LYS A 26 6.19 6.49 13.11
CA LYS A 26 7.57 6.30 12.65
C LYS A 26 8.04 4.86 12.90
N GLY A 27 8.68 4.25 11.91
CA GLY A 27 9.22 2.88 11.99
C GLY A 27 8.18 1.78 11.82
N TRP A 28 6.98 2.12 11.35
CA TRP A 28 5.92 1.17 11.01
C TRP A 28 5.71 1.12 9.50
N VAL A 29 5.13 0.03 9.02
CA VAL A 29 4.77 -0.15 7.61
C VAL A 29 3.43 -0.85 7.52
N SER A 30 2.62 -0.41 6.55
CA SER A 30 1.37 -1.06 6.17
C SER A 30 1.47 -1.53 4.72
N ILE A 31 1.15 -2.79 4.47
CA ILE A 31 1.11 -3.38 3.13
C ILE A 31 -0.36 -3.48 2.70
N GLY A 32 -0.64 -3.11 1.46
CA GLY A 32 -1.98 -3.17 0.91
C GLY A 32 -2.01 -3.37 -0.60
N VAL A 33 -3.22 -3.51 -1.12
CA VAL A 33 -3.51 -3.77 -2.53
C VAL A 33 -4.26 -2.60 -3.11
N VAL A 34 -3.86 -2.16 -4.30
CA VAL A 34 -4.54 -1.09 -5.03
C VAL A 34 -5.92 -1.55 -5.51
N CYS A 35 -6.99 -0.88 -5.08
CA CYS A 35 -8.38 -1.31 -5.29
C CYS A 35 -9.29 -0.29 -5.99
N HIS A 36 -8.91 0.99 -6.08
CA HIS A 36 -9.64 2.01 -6.87
C HIS A 36 -8.68 2.92 -7.63
N SER A 37 -9.14 3.52 -8.75
CA SER A 37 -8.31 4.29 -9.70
C SER A 37 -7.90 5.69 -9.20
N CYS A 38 -7.21 6.46 -10.04
CA CYS A 38 -6.97 7.87 -9.75
C CYS A 38 -8.28 8.68 -9.60
N CYS A 39 -8.20 9.77 -8.85
CA CYS A 39 -9.30 10.70 -8.61
C CYS A 39 -8.76 12.13 -8.77
N VAL A 40 -9.58 13.02 -9.35
CA VAL A 40 -9.21 14.42 -9.62
C VAL A 40 -9.35 15.33 -8.41
N GLN A 41 -9.97 14.85 -7.33
CA GLN A 41 -10.23 15.65 -6.15
C GLN A 41 -8.99 15.72 -5.24
N ALA A 42 -8.67 16.92 -4.75
CA ALA A 42 -7.55 17.12 -3.85
C ALA A 42 -7.65 16.22 -2.60
N GLY A 43 -6.54 15.56 -2.25
CA GLY A 43 -6.49 14.61 -1.14
C GLY A 43 -6.99 13.19 -1.48
N HIS A 44 -7.46 12.96 -2.71
CA HIS A 44 -7.79 11.63 -3.21
C HIS A 44 -6.68 11.12 -4.15
N GLY A 45 -6.72 9.82 -4.42
CA GLY A 45 -5.80 9.10 -5.29
C GLY A 45 -6.17 7.64 -5.34
N PRO A 46 -5.32 6.78 -5.94
CA PRO A 46 -5.55 5.34 -5.95
C PRO A 46 -5.81 4.79 -4.54
N GLY A 47 -6.83 3.96 -4.43
CA GLY A 47 -7.26 3.37 -3.17
C GLY A 47 -6.40 2.20 -2.81
N VAL A 48 -6.09 2.05 -1.52
CA VAL A 48 -5.35 0.90 -1.01
C VAL A 48 -6.13 0.24 0.11
N THR A 49 -6.46 -1.03 -0.08
CA THR A 49 -6.98 -1.92 0.97
C THR A 49 -5.81 -2.53 1.71
N THR A 50 -5.70 -2.27 3.02
CA THR A 50 -4.59 -2.79 3.84
C THR A 50 -4.84 -4.25 4.21
N ILE A 51 -3.81 -5.08 4.07
CA ILE A 51 -3.85 -6.52 4.39
C ILE A 51 -2.89 -6.91 5.52
N LEU A 52 -1.85 -6.11 5.76
CA LEU A 52 -0.85 -6.36 6.81
C LEU A 52 -0.29 -5.03 7.33
N THR A 53 -0.01 -4.94 8.62
CA THR A 53 0.63 -3.76 9.22
C THR A 53 1.47 -4.18 10.42
N GLY A 54 2.58 -3.49 10.65
CA GLY A 54 3.51 -3.84 11.72
C GLY A 54 4.75 -2.96 11.77
N PRO A 55 5.61 -3.18 12.79
CA PRO A 55 6.91 -2.53 12.87
C PRO A 55 7.84 -3.01 11.72
N GLN A 56 8.60 -2.08 11.15
CA GLN A 56 9.57 -2.38 10.08
C GLN A 56 10.68 -3.35 10.50
N SER A 57 10.93 -3.51 11.80
CA SER A 57 11.87 -4.51 12.32
C SER A 57 11.38 -5.95 12.13
N HIS A 58 10.09 -6.17 11.86
CA HIS A 58 9.50 -7.48 11.63
C HIS A 58 8.94 -7.66 10.22
N LEU A 59 8.72 -6.57 9.48
CA LEU A 59 8.18 -6.58 8.12
C LEU A 59 9.18 -5.96 7.15
N ILE A 60 9.90 -6.81 6.43
CA ILE A 60 10.86 -6.42 5.39
C ILE A 60 10.10 -6.30 4.06
N THR A 61 10.23 -5.16 3.38
CA THR A 61 9.60 -4.91 2.08
C THR A 61 10.66 -4.88 0.98
N GLU A 62 10.40 -5.60 -0.11
CA GLU A 62 11.24 -5.58 -1.32
C GLU A 62 10.44 -5.00 -2.49
N SER A 63 11.10 -4.22 -3.34
CA SER A 63 10.47 -3.63 -4.53
C SER A 63 10.51 -4.61 -5.70
N ASN A 64 9.36 -4.93 -6.28
CA ASN A 64 9.24 -5.82 -7.43
C ASN A 64 8.16 -5.30 -8.40
N ARG A 65 8.48 -5.15 -9.68
CA ARG A 65 7.56 -4.66 -10.72
C ARG A 65 6.43 -5.64 -11.04
N GLU A 66 6.64 -6.92 -10.77
CA GLU A 66 5.66 -7.99 -11.00
C GLU A 66 4.76 -8.25 -9.79
N ALA A 67 4.88 -7.46 -8.72
CA ALA A 67 4.08 -7.62 -7.50
C ALA A 67 2.62 -7.17 -7.71
N ASN A 68 1.82 -8.00 -8.38
CA ASN A 68 0.41 -7.76 -8.66
C ASN A 68 -0.43 -9.02 -8.40
N LEU A 69 -1.62 -8.85 -7.81
CA LEU A 69 -2.55 -9.95 -7.53
C LEU A 69 -3.01 -10.70 -8.79
N GLN A 70 -3.02 -10.06 -9.97
CA GLN A 70 -3.40 -10.69 -11.24
C GLN A 70 -2.57 -11.96 -11.54
N ALA A 71 -1.35 -12.06 -11.02
CA ALA A 71 -0.53 -13.27 -11.19
C ALA A 71 -1.13 -14.53 -10.52
N TYR A 72 -2.15 -14.36 -9.68
CA TYR A 72 -2.71 -15.43 -8.83
C TYR A 72 -4.24 -15.62 -8.98
N ILE A 73 -4.89 -14.89 -9.88
CA ILE A 73 -6.33 -14.98 -10.18
C ILE A 73 -6.58 -15.05 -11.69
#